data_AF-A0A5J4VAY7-F1
#
_entry.id   AF-A0A5J4VAY7-F1
#
_cell.length_a   1.000
_cell.length_b   1.000
_cell.length_c   1.000
_cell.angle_alpha   90.00
_cell.angle_beta   90.00
_cell.angle_gamma   90.00
#
_symmetry.space_group_name_H-M   'P 1'
#
loop_
_entity.id
_entity.type
_entity.pdbx_description
1 polymer ?
#
loop_
_entity_poly.entity_id
_entity_poly.type
_entity_poly.pdbx_seq_one_letter_code
_entity_poly.pdbx_strand_id
1 'polypeptide(L)'
;MVIFNREIESGIWEFTGKVTKMKYQFGIGIVDARQNLIPHPYDYENKNENNDEVRIVVDLKSELHTLFLIINNKIQPFCVMNIPDKVKFMFFFSTKDDEWEFVSLRELDRQLDINQIDARRRFEY
;
A
#
# COMPACT_ATOMS: atom_id res chain seq x y z
N MET A 1 -7.81 -15.43 1.82
CA MET A 1 -8.33 -15.53 0.44
C MET A 1 -7.77 -14.33 -0.32
N VAL A 2 -7.06 -14.52 -1.44
CA VAL A 2 -6.53 -13.39 -2.22
C VAL A 2 -7.61 -12.97 -3.21
N ILE A 3 -8.23 -11.80 -2.96
CA ILE A 3 -9.39 -11.33 -3.73
C ILE A 3 -8.94 -10.55 -4.99
N PHE A 4 -7.66 -10.21 -5.08
CA PHE A 4 -7.11 -9.41 -6.16
C PHE A 4 -5.69 -9.87 -6.49
N ASN A 5 -5.42 -10.13 -7.77
CA ASN A 5 -4.10 -10.58 -8.27
C ASN A 5 -3.82 -9.84 -9.59
N ARG A 6 -3.22 -8.65 -9.46
CA ARG A 6 -2.73 -7.91 -10.62
C ARG A 6 -1.28 -7.51 -10.40
N GLU A 7 -0.49 -7.84 -11.40
CA GLU A 7 0.91 -7.51 -11.52
C GLU A 7 1.05 -6.17 -12.24
N ILE A 8 1.95 -5.33 -11.74
CA ILE A 8 2.31 -4.04 -12.35
C ILE A 8 3.84 -3.97 -12.48
N GLU A 9 4.30 -3.43 -13.60
CA GLU A 9 5.72 -3.35 -13.97
C GLU A 9 6.15 -1.93 -14.38
N SER A 10 5.20 -0.99 -14.43
CA SER A 10 5.44 0.39 -14.84
C SER A 10 4.27 1.28 -14.44
N GLY A 11 4.50 2.59 -14.42
CA GLY A 11 3.45 3.58 -14.18
C GLY A 11 3.26 3.85 -12.70
N ILE A 12 2.25 4.68 -12.40
CA ILE A 12 1.92 5.06 -11.03
C ILE A 12 0.53 4.49 -10.77
N TRP A 13 0.39 3.65 -9.75
CA TRP A 13 -0.83 2.91 -9.49
C TRP A 13 -1.36 3.19 -8.09
N GLU A 14 -2.67 3.38 -8.00
CA GLU A 14 -3.38 3.48 -6.73
C GLU A 14 -4.34 2.30 -6.58
N PHE A 15 -4.14 1.53 -5.51
CA PHE A 15 -5.03 0.46 -5.08
C PHE A 15 -5.78 0.90 -3.83
N THR A 16 -7.12 0.94 -3.91
CA THR A 16 -7.99 1.37 -2.82
C THR A 16 -8.78 0.19 -2.27
N GLY A 17 -8.69 -0.01 -0.96
CA GLY A 17 -9.52 -0.91 -0.20
C GLY A 17 -10.20 -0.19 0.96
N LYS A 18 -11.39 -0.65 1.33
CA LYS A 18 -12.11 -0.15 2.49
C LYS A 18 -12.24 -1.25 3.54
N VAL A 19 -11.93 -0.91 4.77
CA VAL A 19 -12.10 -1.82 5.91
C VAL A 19 -13.59 -1.91 6.22
N THR A 20 -14.19 -3.10 6.08
CA THR A 20 -15.59 -3.31 6.49
C THR A 20 -15.66 -3.88 7.90
N LYS A 21 -14.68 -4.70 8.28
CA LYS A 21 -14.55 -5.26 9.63
C LYS A 21 -13.10 -5.58 9.94
N MET A 22 -12.59 -5.02 11.03
CA MET A 22 -11.22 -5.25 11.48
C MET A 22 -11.20 -5.75 12.93
N LYS A 23 -10.54 -6.89 13.14
CA LYS A 23 -10.30 -7.45 14.46
C LYS A 23 -8.85 -7.22 14.91
N TYR A 24 -7.87 -7.45 14.04
CA TYR A 24 -6.43 -7.29 14.33
C TYR A 24 -5.75 -6.26 13.41
N GLN A 25 -4.41 -6.16 13.41
CA GLN A 25 -3.68 -5.16 12.62
C GLN A 25 -3.70 -5.46 11.12
N PHE A 26 -3.64 -4.35 10.37
CA PHE A 26 -3.43 -4.10 8.93
C PHE A 26 -3.63 -5.25 7.91
N GLY A 27 -4.29 -4.96 6.78
CA GLY A 27 -4.73 -6.02 5.85
C GLY A 27 -4.61 -5.75 4.35
N ILE A 28 -3.88 -4.72 3.94
CA ILE A 28 -3.70 -4.37 2.53
C ILE A 28 -2.21 -4.16 2.27
N GLY A 29 -1.64 -4.74 1.22
CA GLY A 29 -0.21 -4.63 0.98
C GLY A 29 0.18 -4.89 -0.46
N ILE A 30 1.48 -4.83 -0.72
CA ILE A 30 2.06 -5.27 -1.99
C ILE A 30 3.12 -6.33 -1.76
N VAL A 31 3.24 -7.26 -2.69
CA VAL A 31 4.34 -8.23 -2.71
C VAL A 31 5.24 -7.99 -3.92
N ASP A 32 6.52 -8.30 -3.76
CA ASP A 32 7.48 -8.33 -4.85
C ASP A 32 7.27 -9.55 -5.79
N ALA A 33 8.08 -9.63 -6.85
CA ALA A 33 8.08 -10.76 -7.77
C ALA A 33 8.40 -12.12 -7.10
N ARG A 34 9.02 -12.12 -5.92
CA ARG A 34 9.33 -13.31 -5.11
C ARG A 34 8.21 -13.65 -4.11
N GLN A 35 7.10 -12.91 -4.14
CA GLN A 35 5.98 -13.01 -3.21
C GLN A 35 6.31 -12.59 -1.76
N ASN A 36 7.38 -11.83 -1.55
CA ASN A 36 7.67 -11.22 -0.26
C ASN A 36 6.82 -9.97 -0.09
N LEU A 37 6.12 -9.87 1.04
CA LEU A 37 5.44 -8.64 1.43
C LEU A 37 6.48 -7.51 1.53
N ILE A 38 6.18 -6.36 0.93
CA ILE A 38 6.95 -5.14 1.15
C ILE A 38 6.42 -4.49 2.44
N PRO A 39 7.18 -4.52 3.54
CA PRO A 39 6.69 -4.03 4.82
C PRO A 39 6.58 -2.51 4.78
N HIS A 40 5.44 -1.96 5.21
CA HIS A 40 5.31 -0.53 5.41
C HIS A 40 5.33 -0.21 6.91
N PRO A 41 6.09 0.81 7.39
CA PRO A 41 6.21 1.09 8.83
C PRO A 41 4.88 1.30 9.56
N TYR A 42 3.87 1.84 8.86
CA TYR A 42 2.52 2.01 9.39
C TYR A 42 1.91 0.69 9.91
N ASP A 43 2.27 -0.44 9.30
CA ASP A 43 1.73 -1.77 9.60
C ASP A 43 2.03 -2.18 11.05
N TYR A 44 3.12 -1.68 11.61
CA TYR A 44 3.57 -1.99 12.97
C TYR A 44 3.12 -0.94 13.99
N GLU A 45 3.03 0.32 13.57
CA GLU A 45 2.78 1.43 14.49
C GLU A 45 1.28 1.70 14.73
N ASN A 46 0.40 1.28 13.82
CA ASN A 46 -1.00 1.68 13.84
C ASN A 46 -1.95 0.52 13.56
N LYS A 47 -3.24 0.73 13.83
CA LYS A 47 -4.32 -0.20 13.52
C LYS A 47 -5.37 0.54 12.71
N ASN A 48 -5.83 -0.06 11.61
CA ASN A 48 -6.97 0.48 10.86
C ASN A 48 -8.27 0.30 11.65
N GLU A 49 -9.16 1.27 11.53
CA GLU A 49 -10.50 1.25 12.09
C GLU A 49 -11.53 0.80 11.04
N ASN A 50 -12.70 0.37 11.53
CA ASN A 50 -13.81 0.04 10.63
C ASN A 50 -14.21 1.30 9.83
N ASN A 51 -14.43 1.10 8.53
CA ASN A 51 -14.69 2.14 7.51
C ASN A 51 -13.47 2.95 7.06
N ASP A 52 -12.26 2.65 7.53
CA ASP A 52 -11.07 3.27 6.97
C ASP A 52 -10.96 2.95 5.48
N GLU A 53 -10.80 4.00 4.68
CA GLU A 53 -10.39 3.87 3.29
C GLU A 53 -8.87 3.94 3.23
N VAL A 54 -8.26 2.86 2.78
CA VAL A 54 -6.81 2.71 2.68
C VAL A 54 -6.42 2.62 1.22
N ARG A 55 -5.46 3.46 0.82
CA ARG A 55 -4.94 3.55 -0.53
C ARG A 55 -3.45 3.31 -0.52
N ILE A 56 -3.00 2.35 -1.30
CA ILE A 56 -1.59 2.13 -1.59
C ILE A 56 -1.28 2.78 -2.92
N VAL A 57 -0.32 3.69 -2.92
CA VAL A 57 0.18 4.31 -4.15
C VAL A 57 1.59 3.82 -4.41
N VAL A 58 1.79 3.19 -5.57
CA VAL A 58 3.06 2.66 -6.03
C VAL A 58 3.50 3.48 -7.23
N ASP A 59 4.70 4.03 -7.18
CA ASP A 59 5.35 4.67 -8.33
C ASP A 59 6.45 3.76 -8.85
N LEU A 60 6.23 3.17 -10.03
CA LEU A 60 7.19 2.39 -10.82
C LEU A 60 7.62 3.14 -12.09
N LYS A 61 7.32 4.43 -12.19
CA LYS A 61 7.62 5.28 -13.34
C LYS A 61 8.85 6.15 -13.09
N SER A 62 9.00 6.61 -11.85
CA SER A 62 10.14 7.43 -11.42
C SER A 62 11.42 6.60 -11.31
N GLU A 63 12.60 7.23 -11.43
CA GLU A 63 13.88 6.55 -11.21
C GLU A 63 13.98 5.91 -9.82
N LEU A 64 13.39 6.56 -8.82
CA LEU A 64 13.24 6.03 -7.48
C LEU A 64 11.83 5.45 -7.33
N HIS A 65 11.73 4.13 -7.32
CA HIS A 65 10.46 3.46 -7.08
C HIS A 65 10.03 3.65 -5.62
N THR A 66 8.75 3.96 -5.43
CA THR A 66 8.23 4.30 -4.10
C THR A 66 6.88 3.68 -3.83
N LEU A 67 6.62 3.43 -2.56
CA LEU A 67 5.31 3.04 -2.04
C LEU A 67 4.90 4.00 -0.93
N PHE A 68 3.70 4.56 -1.07
CA PHE A 68 3.04 5.41 -0.11
C PHE A 68 1.76 4.76 0.38
N LEU A 69 1.40 5.09 1.62
CA LEU A 69 0.12 4.75 2.19
C LEU A 69 -0.70 6.03 2.42
N ILE A 70 -1.96 6.03 2.01
CA ILE A 70 -2.91 7.10 2.28
C ILE A 70 -4.11 6.48 3.00
N ILE A 71 -4.49 7.04 4.14
CA ILE A 71 -5.62 6.56 4.94
C ILE A 71 -6.56 7.72 5.17
N ASN A 72 -7.84 7.53 4.84
CA ASN A 72 -8.88 8.55 4.98
C ASN A 72 -8.45 9.91 4.41
N ASN A 73 -7.88 9.88 3.20
CA ASN A 73 -7.34 11.05 2.48
C ASN A 73 -6.12 11.74 3.12
N LYS A 74 -5.45 11.10 4.07
CA LYS A 74 -4.20 11.59 4.66
C LYS A 74 -3.03 10.70 4.28
N ILE A 75 -2.03 11.29 3.63
CA ILE A 75 -0.75 10.62 3.38
C ILE A 75 -0.15 10.27 4.74
N GLN A 76 0.14 8.99 4.94
CA GLN A 76 0.83 8.53 6.15
C GLN A 76 2.27 9.05 6.12
N PRO A 77 2.83 9.39 7.28
CA PRO A 77 4.10 10.09 7.33
C PRO A 77 5.30 9.15 7.13
N PHE A 78 5.12 8.09 6.34
CA PHE A 78 6.09 7.04 6.04
C PHE A 78 5.99 6.70 4.56
N CYS A 79 7.12 6.39 3.94
CA CYS A 79 7.14 5.75 2.63
C CYS A 79 8.26 4.72 2.56
N VAL A 80 8.09 3.79 1.62
CA VAL A 80 9.12 2.82 1.25
C VAL A 80 9.71 3.26 -0.09
N MET A 81 11.02 3.22 -0.21
CA MET A 81 11.81 3.57 -1.38
C MET A 81 12.53 2.33 -1.91
N ASN A 82 13.00 2.40 -3.16
CA ASN A 82 13.72 1.32 -3.83
C ASN A 82 12.93 -0.01 -3.86
N ILE A 83 11.60 0.07 -3.97
CA ILE A 83 10.79 -1.13 -4.17
C ILE A 83 11.10 -1.76 -5.55
N PRO A 84 10.93 -3.08 -5.72
CA PRO A 84 11.27 -3.75 -6.96
C PRO A 84 10.43 -3.27 -8.14
N ASP A 85 10.97 -3.38 -9.36
CA ASP A 85 10.33 -2.97 -10.62
C ASP A 85 9.00 -3.68 -10.90
N LYS A 86 8.71 -4.75 -10.17
CA LYS A 86 7.59 -5.64 -10.39
C LYS A 86 6.94 -6.00 -9.06
N VAL A 87 5.69 -5.57 -8.89
CA VAL A 87 4.92 -5.81 -7.66
C VAL A 87 3.49 -6.28 -7.96
N LYS A 88 2.86 -6.90 -6.97
CA LYS A 88 1.45 -7.29 -6.99
C LYS A 88 0.72 -6.73 -5.79
N PHE A 89 -0.45 -6.16 -6.04
CA PHE A 89 -1.36 -5.77 -4.96
C PHE A 89 -2.07 -6.98 -4.38
N MET A 90 -2.15 -7.04 -3.06
CA MET A 90 -2.77 -8.15 -2.35
C MET A 90 -3.48 -7.67 -1.09
N PHE A 91 -4.59 -8.33 -0.76
CA PHE A 91 -5.16 -8.28 0.58
C PHE A 91 -4.52 -9.38 1.44
N PHE A 92 -4.07 -8.99 2.62
CA PHE A 92 -3.58 -9.88 3.66
C PHE A 92 -4.58 -9.85 4.80
N PHE A 93 -4.98 -11.00 5.31
CA PHE A 93 -5.94 -11.05 6.41
C PHE A 93 -5.22 -11.63 7.61
N SER A 94 -5.00 -10.80 8.63
CA SER A 94 -4.39 -11.22 9.90
C SER A 94 -5.26 -12.28 10.60
N THR A 95 -6.58 -12.20 10.42
CA THR A 95 -7.53 -13.20 10.89
C THR A 95 -8.64 -13.50 9.89
N LYS A 96 -9.27 -14.67 10.05
CA LYS A 96 -10.44 -15.09 9.27
C LYS A 96 -11.68 -14.19 9.43
N ASP A 97 -11.71 -13.36 10.46
CA ASP A 97 -12.84 -12.48 10.78
C ASP A 97 -12.65 -11.07 10.19
N ASP A 98 -11.48 -10.77 9.62
CA ASP A 98 -11.20 -9.49 8.98
C ASP A 98 -11.85 -9.47 7.58
N GLU A 99 -12.50 -8.36 7.27
CA GLU A 99 -13.23 -8.17 6.01
C GLU A 99 -12.83 -6.84 5.40
N TRP A 100 -12.54 -6.90 4.10
CA TRP A 100 -12.12 -5.77 3.28
C TRP A 100 -12.94 -5.75 2.00
N GLU A 101 -13.31 -4.56 1.57
CA GLU A 101 -13.96 -4.29 0.30
C GLU A 101 -12.91 -3.76 -0.69
N PHE A 102 -12.84 -4.37 -1.87
CA PHE A 102 -12.10 -3.78 -2.99
C PHE A 102 -12.90 -2.58 -3.53
N VAL A 103 -12.27 -1.41 -3.55
CA VAL A 103 -12.91 -0.19 -4.07
C VAL A 103 -12.44 0.09 -5.49
N SER A 104 -11.12 0.15 -5.72
CA SER A 104 -10.59 0.42 -7.06
C SER A 104 -9.12 0.04 -7.22
N LEU A 105 -8.71 -0.16 -8.48
CA LEU A 105 -7.33 -0.06 -8.93
C LEU A 105 -7.30 0.87 -10.14
N ARG A 106 -6.50 1.92 -10.08
CA ARG A 106 -6.34 2.87 -11.19
C ARG A 106 -4.90 3.31 -11.37
N GLU A 107 -4.56 3.62 -12.61
CA GLU A 107 -3.32 4.32 -12.92
C GLU A 107 -3.51 5.82 -12.64
N LEU A 108 -2.46 6.48 -12.17
CA LEU A 108 -2.43 7.90 -11.86
C LEU A 108 -1.51 8.64 -12.84
N ASP A 109 -1.92 9.85 -13.21
CA ASP A 109 -1.14 10.71 -14.11
C ASP A 109 -0.02 11.48 -13.39
N ARG A 110 -0.02 11.47 -12.05
CA ARG A 110 0.90 12.26 -11.22
C ARG A 110 1.46 11.46 -10.05
N GLN A 111 2.73 11.73 -9.76
CA GLN A 111 3.46 11.20 -8.61
C GLN A 111 3.07 11.92 -7.31
N LEU A 112 3.21 11.20 -6.19
CA LEU A 112 3.18 11.80 -4.86
C LEU A 112 4.55 12.39 -4.50
N ASP A 113 4.55 13.63 -4.03
CA ASP A 113 5.79 14.32 -3.69
C ASP A 113 6.40 13.73 -2.41
N ILE A 114 7.51 12.99 -2.58
CA ILE A 114 8.27 12.39 -1.49
C ILE A 114 8.82 13.43 -0.50
N ASN A 115 8.97 14.69 -0.92
CA ASN A 115 9.45 15.76 -0.05
C ASN A 115 8.44 16.17 1.02
N GLN A 116 7.18 15.72 0.91
CA GLN A 116 6.19 15.85 1.98
C GLN A 116 6.47 14.92 3.16
N ILE A 117 7.34 13.92 2.99
CA ILE A 117 7.73 12.98 4.04
C ILE A 117 9.15 13.32 4.53
N ASP A 118 9.29 13.42 5.85
CA ASP A 118 10.58 13.62 6.51
C ASP A 118 11.57 12.53 6.08
N ALA A 119 12.81 12.91 5.73
CA ALA A 119 13.85 11.98 5.29
C ALA A 119 14.08 10.82 6.27
N ARG A 120 13.91 11.04 7.58
CA ARG A 120 14.06 10.01 8.62
C ARG A 120 12.93 8.98 8.63
N ARG A 121 11.87 9.23 7.88
CA ARG A 121 10.68 8.37 7.75
C ARG A 121 10.53 7.78 6.34
N ARG A 122 11.61 7.83 5.56
CA ARG A 122 11.74 7.16 4.27
C ARG A 122 12.57 5.91 4.48
N PHE A 123 12.02 4.76 4.12
CA PHE A 123 12.62 3.46 4.42
C PHE A 123 13.03 2.77 3.13
N GLU A 124 14.26 2.25 3.09
CA GLU A 124 14.73 1.44 1.97
C GLU A 124 14.19 0.02 2.08
N TYR A 125 13.78 -0.56 0.94
CA TYR A 125 13.37 -1.96 0.83
C TYR A 125 14.57 -2.92 0.72
#